data_AF-A0A1B6BAR8-F1
#
_entry.id   AF-A0A1B6BAR8-F1
#
_cell.length_a   1.000
_cell.length_b   1.000
_cell.length_c   1.000
_cell.angle_alpha   90.00
_cell.angle_beta   90.00
_cell.angle_gamma   90.00
#
_symmetry.space_group_name_H-M   'P 1'
#
loop_
_entity.id
_entity.type
_entity.pdbx_description
1 polymer ?
#
loop_
_entity_poly.entity_id
_entity_poly.type
_entity_poly.pdbx_seq_one_letter_code
_entity_poly.pdbx_strand_id
1 'polypeptide(L)'
;MSTTSMIIIGVILVLAIGGAFALYQYQKKNLEKLFTQVYETSKQVPKQKKNSFQLLMFKEAMSASLKKSKKAPSSNPLNNPKYIEIQMMHMSRILKDTSSVKDKKVKRALRLLKDYQAWETAQNAKNKQASQSKSSSKPQKNN
;
A
#
# COMPACT_ATOMS: atom_id res chain seq x y z
N MET A 1 21.53 15.66 39.96
CA MET A 1 20.20 15.31 39.41
C MET A 1 19.37 14.73 40.55
N SER A 2 18.18 15.26 40.81
CA SER A 2 17.30 14.72 41.87
C SER A 2 16.60 13.45 41.41
N THR A 3 16.28 12.54 42.33
CA THR A 3 15.53 11.30 42.08
C THR A 3 14.23 11.57 41.33
N THR A 4 13.56 12.69 41.63
CA THR A 4 12.35 13.16 40.94
C THR A 4 12.61 13.45 39.45
N SER A 5 13.75 14.06 39.11
CA SER A 5 14.13 14.32 37.72
C SER A 5 14.39 13.02 36.95
N MET A 6 14.94 12.00 37.60
CA MET A 6 15.22 10.69 36.98
C MET A 6 13.92 9.92 36.67
N ILE A 7 12.95 9.97 37.58
CA ILE A 7 11.62 9.35 37.37
C ILE A 7 10.89 10.02 36.20
N ILE A 8 10.88 11.36 36.14
CA ILE A 8 10.24 12.10 35.04
C ILE A 8 10.87 11.73 33.70
N ILE A 9 12.20 11.66 33.61
CA ILE A 9 12.89 11.25 32.39
C ILE A 9 12.50 9.82 31.98
N GLY A 10 12.42 8.90 32.95
CA GLY A 10 11.98 7.52 32.71
C GLY A 10 10.57 7.44 32.12
N VAL A 11 9.62 8.19 32.69
CA VAL A 11 8.22 8.22 32.20
C VAL A 11 8.14 8.80 30.78
N ILE A 12 8.86 9.89 30.49
CA ILE A 12 8.90 10.49 29.15
C ILE A 12 9.44 9.50 28.12
N LEU A 13 10.50 8.75 28.46
CA LEU A 13 11.08 7.74 27.58
C LEU A 13 10.09 6.61 27.26
N VAL A 14 9.39 6.10 28.26
CA VAL A 14 8.38 5.04 28.06
C VAL A 14 7.23 5.54 27.19
N LEU A 15 6.75 6.77 27.41
CA LEU A 15 5.71 7.38 26.58
C LEU A 15 6.16 7.61 25.14
N ALA A 16 7.41 8.04 24.94
CA ALA A 16 7.97 8.25 23.60
C ALA A 16 8.05 6.92 22.81
N ILE A 17 8.52 5.85 23.46
CA ILE A 17 8.61 4.52 22.85
C ILE A 17 7.20 3.97 22.55
N GLY A 18 6.28 4.05 23.51
CA GLY A 18 4.90 3.61 23.35
C GLY A 18 4.18 4.37 22.23
N GLY A 19 4.34 5.68 22.17
CA GLY A 19 3.80 6.52 21.11
C GLY A 19 4.36 6.17 19.74
N ALA A 20 5.68 5.98 19.62
CA ALA A 20 6.32 5.57 18.37
C ALA A 20 5.81 4.21 17.88
N PHE A 21 5.66 3.23 18.79
CA PHE A 21 5.14 1.91 18.46
C PHE A 21 3.67 1.96 17.99
N ALA A 22 2.83 2.72 18.69
CA ALA A 22 1.43 2.90 18.32
C ALA A 22 1.29 3.56 16.93
N LEU A 23 2.08 4.61 16.66
CA LEU A 23 2.12 5.26 15.35
C LEU A 23 2.57 4.30 14.25
N TYR A 24 3.60 3.49 14.51
CA TYR A 24 4.09 2.49 13.56
C TYR A 24 3.00 1.46 13.21
N GLN A 25 2.31 0.92 14.21
CA GLN A 25 1.23 -0.04 14.00
C GLN A 25 0.04 0.57 13.25
N TYR A 26 -0.31 1.82 13.56
CA TYR A 26 -1.37 2.53 12.84
C TYR A 26 -1.03 2.72 11.36
N GLN A 27 0.21 3.12 11.05
CA GLN A 27 0.67 3.23 9.66
C GLN A 27 0.61 1.89 8.93
N LYS A 28 1.03 0.80 9.58
CA LYS A 28 1.00 -0.55 9.01
C LYS A 28 -0.41 -0.97 8.62
N LYS A 29 -1.40 -0.80 9.51
CA LYS A 29 -2.81 -1.16 9.24
C LYS A 29 -3.39 -0.36 8.07
N ASN A 30 -3.04 0.92 7.95
CA ASN A 30 -3.51 1.75 6.84
C ASN A 30 -2.88 1.35 5.50
N LEU A 31 -1.60 0.98 5.52
CA LEU A 31 -0.91 0.50 4.33
C LEU A 31 -1.49 -0.82 3.83
N GLU A 32 -1.81 -1.73 4.74
CA GLU A 32 -2.43 -3.02 4.41
C GLU A 32 -3.83 -2.85 3.82
N LYS A 33 -4.64 -1.93 4.36
CA LYS A 33 -5.94 -1.56 3.76
C LYS A 33 -5.78 -1.02 2.35
N LEU A 34 -4.82 -0.11 2.15
CA LEU A 34 -4.51 0.45 0.82
C LEU A 34 -4.08 -0.65 -0.16
N PHE A 35 -3.19 -1.54 0.26
CA PHE A 35 -2.72 -2.65 -0.58
C PHE A 35 -3.86 -3.61 -0.93
N THR A 36 -4.72 -3.93 0.03
CA THR A 36 -5.88 -4.79 -0.20
C THR A 36 -6.85 -4.14 -1.18
N GLN A 37 -7.15 -2.84 -1.02
CA GLN A 37 -8.01 -2.11 -1.95
C GLN A 37 -7.42 -2.11 -3.37
N VAL A 38 -6.13 -1.79 -3.51
CA VAL A 38 -5.45 -1.80 -4.81
C VAL A 38 -5.43 -3.21 -5.41
N TYR A 39 -5.23 -4.25 -4.59
CA TYR A 39 -5.28 -5.64 -5.03
C TYR A 39 -6.66 -5.99 -5.61
N GLU A 40 -7.74 -5.74 -4.87
CA GLU A 40 -9.10 -6.05 -5.31
C GLU A 40 -9.48 -5.25 -6.57
N THR A 41 -9.22 -3.94 -6.61
CA THR A 41 -9.53 -3.13 -7.79
C THR A 41 -8.69 -3.55 -9.01
N SER A 42 -7.43 -3.95 -8.80
CA SER A 42 -6.54 -4.38 -9.90
C SER A 42 -6.95 -5.71 -10.54
N LYS A 43 -7.80 -6.53 -9.90
CA LYS A 43 -8.32 -7.78 -10.49
C LYS A 43 -9.17 -7.54 -11.73
N GLN A 44 -9.81 -6.37 -11.81
CA GLN A 44 -10.67 -5.98 -12.93
C GLN A 44 -9.86 -5.41 -14.12
N VAL A 45 -8.55 -5.22 -13.96
CA VAL A 45 -7.68 -4.61 -14.96
C VAL A 45 -6.91 -5.68 -15.74
N PRO A 46 -6.77 -5.55 -17.07
CA PRO A 46 -5.96 -6.47 -17.86
C PRO A 46 -4.52 -6.57 -17.34
N LYS A 47 -3.97 -7.79 -17.29
CA LYS A 47 -2.62 -8.07 -16.75
C LYS A 47 -1.54 -7.17 -17.34
N GLN A 48 -1.61 -6.88 -18.65
CA GLN A 48 -0.66 -6.03 -19.36
C GLN A 48 -0.60 -4.59 -18.82
N LYS A 49 -1.70 -4.10 -18.25
CA LYS A 49 -1.83 -2.72 -17.75
C LYS A 49 -1.85 -2.65 -16.22
N LYS A 50 -1.74 -3.79 -15.53
CA LYS A 50 -1.88 -3.91 -14.07
C LYS A 50 -0.88 -3.01 -13.32
N ASN A 51 0.40 -3.06 -13.66
CA ASN A 51 1.43 -2.26 -12.96
C ASN A 51 1.21 -0.75 -13.14
N SER A 52 0.85 -0.31 -14.35
CA SER A 52 0.55 1.10 -14.63
C SER A 52 -0.66 1.59 -13.86
N PHE A 53 -1.70 0.75 -13.77
CA PHE A 53 -2.89 1.03 -12.99
C PHE A 53 -2.59 1.10 -11.49
N GLN A 54 -1.82 0.15 -10.95
CA GLN A 54 -1.42 0.15 -9.55
C GLN A 54 -0.59 1.40 -9.21
N LEU A 55 0.36 1.78 -10.07
CA LEU A 55 1.14 3.00 -9.89
C LEU A 55 0.24 4.24 -9.86
N LEU A 56 -0.75 4.31 -10.77
CA LEU A 56 -1.74 5.38 -10.78
C LEU A 56 -2.53 5.42 -9.47
N MET A 57 -3.03 4.28 -8.99
CA MET A 57 -3.77 4.19 -7.74
C MET A 57 -2.94 4.66 -6.53
N PHE A 58 -1.66 4.29 -6.46
CA PHE A 58 -0.78 4.77 -5.40
C PHE A 58 -0.50 6.27 -5.50
N LYS A 59 -0.28 6.78 -6.71
CA LYS A 59 -0.10 8.22 -6.96
C LYS A 59 -1.35 9.01 -6.56
N GLU A 60 -2.54 8.50 -6.85
CA GLU A 60 -3.81 9.14 -6.48
C GLU A 60 -4.09 9.06 -4.98
N ALA A 61 -3.89 7.91 -4.34
CA ALA A 61 -4.04 7.77 -2.90
C ALA A 61 -3.16 8.76 -2.12
N MET A 62 -1.92 8.95 -2.59
CA MET A 62 -1.01 9.95 -2.06
C MET A 62 -1.52 11.38 -2.27
N SER A 63 -2.09 11.67 -3.43
CA SER A 63 -2.59 13.00 -3.78
C SER A 63 -3.89 13.36 -3.04
N ALA A 64 -4.74 12.36 -2.79
CA ALA A 64 -5.97 12.49 -2.00
C ALA A 64 -5.68 12.78 -0.52
N SER A 65 -4.65 12.17 0.07
CA SER A 65 -4.27 12.40 1.47
C SER A 65 -3.85 13.85 1.77
N LEU A 66 -3.35 14.58 0.77
CA LEU A 66 -2.92 15.98 0.88
C LEU A 66 -4.08 16.96 0.70
N LYS A 67 -5.17 16.56 0.05
CA LYS A 67 -6.36 17.38 -0.20
C LYS A 67 -7.43 17.13 0.88
N LYS A 68 -7.11 17.43 2.15
CA LYS A 68 -8.13 17.60 3.22
C LYS A 68 -8.86 18.97 3.13
N SER A 69 -8.93 19.54 1.93
CA SER A 69 -9.42 20.90 1.71
C SER A 69 -10.88 20.87 1.28
N LYS A 70 -11.69 21.63 2.02
CA LYS A 70 -13.13 21.84 1.89
C LYS A 70 -13.55 22.14 0.44
N LYS A 71 -14.12 21.14 -0.24
CA LYS A 71 -15.18 21.23 -1.27
C LYS A 71 -15.25 19.86 -1.94
N ALA A 72 -16.43 19.25 -1.95
CA ALA A 72 -16.65 18.01 -2.69
C ALA A 72 -16.28 18.25 -4.16
N PRO A 73 -15.26 17.57 -4.72
CA PRO A 73 -14.96 17.71 -6.13
C PRO A 73 -16.08 16.95 -6.87
N SER A 74 -17.00 17.69 -7.47
CA SER A 74 -18.11 17.18 -8.28
C SER A 74 -17.67 16.45 -9.56
N SER A 75 -16.37 16.22 -9.76
CA SER A 75 -15.82 15.34 -10.78
C SER A 75 -14.55 14.68 -10.26
N ASN A 76 -14.67 13.44 -9.76
CA ASN A 76 -13.48 12.62 -9.53
C ASN A 76 -12.86 12.35 -10.93
N PRO A 77 -11.63 12.80 -11.21
CA PRO A 77 -11.02 12.61 -12.54
C PRO A 77 -10.87 11.12 -12.89
N LEU A 78 -10.91 10.22 -11.91
CA LEU A 78 -10.97 8.77 -12.10
C LEU A 78 -12.32 8.26 -12.63
N ASN A 79 -13.37 9.07 -12.66
CA ASN A 79 -14.64 8.70 -13.31
C ASN A 79 -14.58 8.97 -14.83
N ASN A 80 -13.54 9.65 -15.32
CA ASN A 80 -13.36 9.92 -16.74
C ASN A 80 -12.45 8.84 -17.37
N PRO A 81 -12.97 7.96 -18.25
CA PRO A 81 -12.19 6.88 -18.83
C PRO A 81 -11.02 7.38 -19.69
N LYS A 82 -11.21 8.49 -20.41
CA LYS A 82 -10.16 9.11 -21.25
C LYS A 82 -9.00 9.62 -20.39
N TYR A 83 -9.31 10.19 -19.23
CA TYR A 83 -8.29 10.61 -18.27
C TYR A 83 -7.49 9.42 -17.75
N ILE A 84 -8.18 8.35 -17.33
CA ILE A 84 -7.52 7.12 -16.86
C ILE A 84 -6.58 6.57 -17.91
N GLU A 85 -7.02 6.47 -19.16
CA GLU A 85 -6.21 5.92 -20.24
C GLU A 85 -4.92 6.71 -20.48
N ILE A 86 -5.02 8.05 -20.53
CA ILE A 86 -3.87 8.94 -20.68
C ILE A 86 -2.92 8.78 -19.48
N GLN A 87 -3.46 8.75 -18.25
CA GLN A 87 -2.64 8.57 -17.06
C GLN A 87 -1.96 7.20 -17.04
N MET A 88 -2.63 6.14 -17.48
CA MET A 88 -2.06 4.80 -17.56
C MET A 88 -0.93 4.72 -18.59
N MET A 89 -1.04 5.42 -19.73
CA MET A 89 0.07 5.56 -20.68
C MET A 89 1.25 6.34 -20.08
N HIS A 90 0.96 7.39 -19.32
CA HIS A 90 2.01 8.13 -18.61
C HIS A 90 2.69 7.26 -17.55
N MET A 91 1.92 6.49 -16.78
CA MET A 91 2.46 5.55 -15.79
C MET A 91 3.27 4.43 -16.45
N SER A 92 2.88 3.94 -17.62
CA SER A 92 3.65 2.93 -18.33
C SER A 92 5.01 3.46 -18.82
N ARG A 93 5.07 4.72 -19.26
CA ARG A 93 6.34 5.39 -19.59
C ARG A 93 7.24 5.53 -18.37
N ILE A 94 6.67 5.99 -17.24
CA ILE A 94 7.40 6.07 -15.97
C ILE A 94 7.96 4.71 -15.55
N LEU A 95 7.19 3.63 -15.71
CA LEU A 95 7.65 2.29 -15.33
C LEU A 95 8.79 1.78 -16.21
N LYS A 96 8.89 2.25 -17.47
CA LYS A 96 9.99 1.90 -18.37
C LYS A 96 11.28 2.63 -18.03
N ASP A 97 11.18 3.89 -17.61
CA ASP A 97 12.32 4.71 -17.20
C ASP A 97 12.05 5.37 -15.85
N THR A 98 12.25 4.57 -14.80
CA THR A 98 12.03 5.03 -13.42
C THR A 98 13.13 5.96 -12.93
N SER A 99 14.32 5.91 -13.54
CA SER A 99 15.48 6.73 -13.21
C SER A 99 15.30 8.21 -13.57
N SER A 100 14.59 8.52 -14.66
CA SER A 100 14.36 9.90 -15.09
C SER A 100 13.28 10.63 -14.30
N VAL A 101 12.54 9.92 -13.44
CA VAL A 101 11.48 10.51 -12.61
C VAL A 101 12.09 11.45 -11.58
N LYS A 102 11.85 12.76 -11.72
CA LYS A 102 12.24 13.77 -10.72
C LYS A 102 11.15 14.04 -9.68
N ASP A 103 9.89 13.80 -10.01
CA ASP A 103 8.75 14.11 -9.16
C ASP A 103 8.74 13.24 -7.87
N LYS A 104 8.73 13.91 -6.71
CA LYS A 104 8.77 13.25 -5.38
C LYS A 104 7.55 12.39 -5.10
N LYS A 105 6.35 12.78 -5.57
CA LYS A 105 5.12 12.00 -5.40
C LYS A 105 5.20 10.73 -6.22
N VAL A 106 5.65 10.83 -7.47
CA VAL A 106 5.83 9.67 -8.35
C VAL A 106 6.89 8.72 -7.80
N LYS A 107 8.03 9.23 -7.30
CA LYS A 107 9.05 8.40 -6.62
C LYS A 107 8.48 7.62 -5.43
N ARG A 108 7.65 8.28 -4.62
CA ARG A 108 7.04 7.62 -3.45
C ARG A 108 5.94 6.63 -3.86
N ALA A 109 5.18 6.92 -4.92
CA ALA A 109 4.24 5.96 -5.51
C ALA A 109 4.97 4.73 -6.09
N LEU A 110 6.14 4.93 -6.72
CA LEU A 110 7.00 3.83 -7.18
C LEU A 110 7.52 2.98 -6.02
N ARG A 111 7.91 3.62 -4.90
CA ARG A 111 8.29 2.89 -3.69
C ARG A 111 7.13 2.06 -3.14
N LEU A 112 5.94 2.65 -3.05
CA LEU A 112 4.73 1.94 -2.62
C LEU A 112 4.38 0.78 -3.55
N LEU A 113 4.56 0.94 -4.86
CA LEU A 113 4.37 -0.13 -5.84
C LEU A 113 5.32 -1.30 -5.56
N LYS A 114 6.60 -1.02 -5.28
CA LYS A 114 7.58 -2.06 -4.94
C LYS A 114 7.22 -2.77 -3.63
N ASP A 115 6.85 -2.02 -2.60
CA ASP A 115 6.43 -2.56 -1.32
C ASP A 115 5.16 -3.42 -1.46
N TYR A 116 4.22 -2.98 -2.30
CA TYR A 116 3.02 -3.71 -2.65
C TYR A 116 3.34 -5.02 -3.39
N GLN A 117 4.25 -5.02 -4.35
CA GLN A 117 4.64 -6.24 -5.08
C GLN A 117 5.25 -7.29 -4.15
N ALA A 118 6.07 -6.85 -3.18
CA ALA A 118 6.59 -7.74 -2.14
C ALA A 118 5.45 -8.30 -1.26
N TRP A 119 4.51 -7.45 -0.84
CA TRP A 119 3.34 -7.87 -0.08
C TRP A 119 2.44 -8.84 -0.86
N GLU A 120 2.18 -8.58 -2.15
CA GLU A 120 1.35 -9.43 -3.03
C GLU A 120 2.00 -10.82 -3.18
N THR A 121 3.32 -10.86 -3.38
CA THR A 121 4.08 -12.11 -3.46
C THR A 121 3.99 -12.90 -2.15
N ALA A 122 4.15 -12.23 -1.00
CA ALA A 122 4.01 -12.84 0.30
C ALA A 122 2.58 -13.37 0.56
N GLN A 123 1.54 -12.64 0.14
CA GLN A 123 0.16 -13.10 0.25
C GLN A 123 -0.12 -14.31 -0.64
N ASN A 124 0.36 -14.30 -1.88
CA ASN A 124 0.21 -15.43 -2.78
C ASN A 124 0.93 -16.69 -2.23
N ALA A 125 2.09 -16.53 -1.60
CA ALA A 125 2.81 -17.62 -0.95
C ALA A 125 2.04 -18.21 0.24
N LYS A 126 1.49 -17.36 1.11
CA LYS A 126 0.64 -17.79 2.24
C LYS A 126 -0.61 -18.54 1.79
N ASN A 127 -1.27 -18.06 0.73
CA ASN A 127 -2.45 -18.73 0.18
C ASN A 127 -2.13 -20.11 -0.40
N LYS A 128 -0.97 -20.26 -1.07
CA LYS A 128 -0.51 -21.57 -1.57
C LYS A 128 -0.22 -22.56 -0.42
N GLN A 129 0.46 -22.12 0.63
CA GLN A 129 0.75 -22.95 1.80
C GLN A 129 -0.53 -23.40 2.53
N ALA A 130 -1.51 -22.50 2.68
CA ALA A 130 -2.82 -22.83 3.27
C ALA A 130 -3.65 -23.83 2.43
N SER A 131 -3.39 -23.90 1.12
CA SER A 131 -4.04 -24.85 0.21
C SER A 131 -3.38 -26.23 0.27
N GLN A 132 -2.06 -26.29 0.41
CA GLN A 132 -1.31 -27.55 0.57
C GLN A 132 -1.52 -28.20 1.94
N SER A 133 -1.67 -27.42 3.01
CA SER A 133 -1.98 -27.97 4.34
C SER A 133 -3.41 -28.52 4.46
N LYS A 134 -4.36 -28.06 3.64
CA LYS A 134 -5.72 -28.63 3.56
C LYS A 134 -5.81 -29.89 2.69
N SER A 135 -4.93 -30.06 1.71
CA SER A 135 -4.92 -31.24 0.84
C SER A 135 -4.24 -32.46 1.47
N SER A 136 -3.39 -32.25 2.48
CA SER A 136 -2.64 -33.31 3.18
C SER A 136 -3.41 -33.91 4.37
N SER A 137 -4.57 -33.38 4.74
CA SER A 137 -5.40 -33.84 5.86
C SER A 137 -6.70 -34.53 5.44
N LYS A 138 -6.75 -35.13 4.23
CA LYS A 138 -7.88 -35.96 3.82
C LYS A 138 -7.64 -37.39 4.33
N PRO A 139 -8.44 -37.93 5.28
CA PRO A 139 -8.21 -39.28 5.78
C PRO A 139 -8.49 -40.27 4.65
N GLN A 140 -7.48 -41.08 4.36
CA GLN A 140 -7.56 -42.20 3.45
C GLN A 140 -8.53 -43.23 4.05
N LYS A 141 -9.76 -43.28 3.52
CA LYS A 141 -10.75 -44.29 3.88
C LYS A 141 -10.29 -45.59 3.23
N ASN A 142 -9.61 -46.44 4.00
CA ASN A 142 -9.27 -47.79 3.57
C ASN A 142 -10.57 -48.61 3.50
N ASN A 143 -10.86 -49.13 2.31
CA ASN A 143 -11.82 -50.22 2.10
C ASN A 143 -11.10 -51.55 2.30
#